data_AF-A0A2P6QY67-F1
#
_entry.id   AF-A0A2P6QY67-F1
#
_cell.length_a   1.000
_cell.length_b   1.000
_cell.length_c   1.000
_cell.angle_alpha   90.00
_cell.angle_beta   90.00
_cell.angle_gamma   90.00
#
_symmetry.space_group_name_H-M   'P 1'
#
loop_
_entity.id
_entity.type
_entity.pdbx_description
1 polymer ?
#
loop_
_entity_poly.entity_id
_entity_poly.type
_entity_poly.pdbx_seq_one_letter_code
_entity_poly.pdbx_strand_id
1 'polypeptide(L)'
;MNSIIITKLRPFVRTFLKEAGQMFEMHIYTMGCQAYAMQMAELLDPGKEYFSTSTSSSKITSRDDHSSPGQKKCLNLVRGCQNSN
;
A
#
# COMPACT_ATOMS: atom_id res chain seq x y z
N MET A 1 -18.03 -13.48 -2.23
CA MET A 1 -18.78 -12.99 -1.05
C MET A 1 -18.58 -11.49 -0.97
N ASN A 2 -19.64 -10.70 -1.16
CA ASN A 2 -19.57 -9.24 -1.06
C ASN A 2 -19.75 -8.84 0.41
N SER A 3 -18.64 -8.88 1.16
CA SER A 3 -18.63 -8.37 2.53
C SER A 3 -18.66 -6.84 2.50
N ILE A 4 -19.66 -6.22 3.12
CA ILE A 4 -19.72 -4.76 3.25
C ILE A 4 -18.63 -4.33 4.24
N ILE A 5 -17.66 -3.56 3.77
CA ILE A 5 -16.59 -2.97 4.59
C ILE A 5 -16.92 -1.50 4.83
N ILE A 6 -17.04 -1.10 6.09
CA ILE A 6 -17.13 0.30 6.49
C ILE A 6 -15.73 0.76 6.88
N THR A 7 -15.14 1.65 6.08
CA THR A 7 -13.78 2.17 6.33
C THR A 7 -13.85 3.63 6.76
N LYS A 8 -13.31 3.93 7.94
CA LYS A 8 -13.09 5.31 8.37
C LYS A 8 -11.72 5.77 7.89
N LEU A 9 -11.68 6.77 7.02
CA LEU A 9 -10.45 7.47 6.67
C LEU A 9 -10.04 8.42 7.80
N ARG A 10 -8.74 8.46 8.09
CA ARG A 10 -8.18 9.45 9.02
C ARG A 10 -8.44 10.85 8.45
N PRO A 11 -8.85 11.83 9.27
CA PRO A 11 -8.99 13.21 8.80
C PRO A 11 -7.73 13.67 8.06
N PHE A 12 -7.94 14.39 6.95
CA PHE A 12 -6.87 14.95 6.11
C PHE A 12 -5.94 13.94 5.42
N VAL A 13 -6.29 12.65 5.34
CA VAL A 13 -5.41 11.62 4.74
C VAL A 13 -4.97 11.95 3.31
N ARG A 14 -5.85 12.52 2.47
CA ARG A 14 -5.51 12.88 1.09
C ARG A 14 -4.52 14.05 1.02
N THR A 15 -4.71 15.07 1.85
CA THR A 15 -3.76 16.18 1.97
C THR A 15 -2.40 15.67 2.46
N PHE A 16 -2.39 14.78 3.46
CA PHE A 16 -1.16 14.14 3.92
C PHE A 16 -0.45 13.38 2.79
N LEU A 17 -1.18 12.55 2.03
CA LEU A 17 -0.60 11.80 0.91
C LEU A 17 -0.02 12.73 -0.16
N LYS A 18 -0.72 13.83 -0.49
CA LYS A 18 -0.22 14.82 -1.44
C LYS A 18 1.10 15.45 -0.99
N GLU A 19 1.20 15.89 0.26
CA GLU A 19 2.44 16.51 0.77
C GLU A 19 3.55 15.48 0.97
N ALA A 20 3.23 14.30 1.48
CA ALA A 20 4.20 13.21 1.64
C ALA A 20 4.75 12.71 0.29
N GLY A 21 3.90 12.64 -0.74
CA GLY A 21 4.29 12.25 -2.09
C GLY A 21 5.28 13.19 -2.77
N GLN A 22 5.43 14.44 -2.29
CA GLN A 22 6.48 15.36 -2.75
C GLN A 22 7.87 15.03 -2.17
N MET A 23 7.91 14.31 -1.04
CA MET A 23 9.14 14.04 -0.29
C MET A 23 9.53 12.56 -0.30
N PHE A 24 8.56 11.65 -0.47
CA PHE A 24 8.75 10.22 -0.27
C PHE A 24 8.07 9.37 -1.34
N GLU A 25 8.73 8.26 -1.68
CA GLU A 25 8.09 7.19 -2.42
C GLU A 25 7.23 6.33 -1.48
N MET A 26 5.91 6.41 -1.65
CA MET A 26 4.97 5.80 -0.72
C MET A 26 4.65 4.35 -1.10
N HIS A 27 4.61 3.49 -0.08
CA HIS A 27 4.29 2.06 -0.20
C HIS A 27 3.21 1.68 0.82
N ILE A 28 2.27 0.81 0.41
CA ILE A 28 1.30 0.20 1.32
C ILE A 28 1.88 -1.12 1.82
N TYR A 29 1.94 -1.30 3.13
CA TYR A 29 2.26 -2.58 3.75
C TYR A 29 1.20 -2.93 4.80
N THR A 30 0.35 -3.90 4.48
CA THR A 30 -0.76 -4.33 5.33
C THR A 30 -0.69 -5.83 5.66
N MET A 31 -1.24 -6.21 6.82
CA MET A 31 -1.46 -7.62 7.19
C MET A 31 -2.85 -8.11 6.74
N GLY A 32 -3.61 -7.28 6.02
CA GLY A 32 -4.81 -7.72 5.30
C GLY A 32 -4.44 -8.56 4.07
N CYS A 33 -5.42 -9.31 3.55
CA CYS A 33 -5.27 -10.01 2.28
C CYS A 33 -5.09 -9.05 1.10
N GLN A 34 -4.65 -9.55 -0.05
CA GLN A 34 -4.40 -8.77 -1.24
C GLN A 34 -5.65 -8.02 -1.71
N ALA A 35 -6.82 -8.68 -1.70
CA ALA A 35 -8.09 -8.05 -2.08
C ALA A 35 -8.49 -6.88 -1.16
N TYR A 36 -8.17 -6.95 0.13
CA TYR A 36 -8.34 -5.83 1.06
C TYR A 36 -7.36 -4.70 0.73
N ALA A 37 -6.09 -5.02 0.49
CA ALA A 37 -5.05 -4.04 0.18
C ALA A 37 -5.39 -3.24 -1.09
N MET A 38 -5.85 -3.91 -2.15
CA MET A 38 -6.28 -3.27 -3.40
C MET A 38 -7.48 -2.34 -3.19
N GLN A 39 -8.50 -2.78 -2.44
CA GLN A 39 -9.66 -1.93 -2.13
C GLN A 39 -9.29 -0.70 -1.31
N MET A 40 -8.38 -0.84 -0.34
CA MET A 40 -7.92 0.30 0.46
C MET A 40 -7.04 1.25 -0.36
N ALA A 41 -6.23 0.73 -1.30
CA ALA A 41 -5.43 1.55 -2.21
C ALA A 41 -6.32 2.43 -3.08
N GLU A 42 -7.37 1.85 -3.69
CA GLU A 42 -8.35 2.61 -4.48
C GLU A 42 -9.09 3.66 -3.64
N LEU A 43 -9.42 3.34 -2.39
CA LEU A 43 -10.06 4.30 -1.48
C LEU A 43 -9.15 5.47 -1.12
N LEU A 44 -7.87 5.19 -0.84
CA LEU A 44 -6.87 6.20 -0.45
C LEU A 44 -6.43 7.06 -1.64
N ASP A 45 -6.24 6.44 -2.80
CA ASP A 45 -5.65 7.02 -4.01
C ASP A 45 -6.44 6.63 -5.28
N PRO A 46 -7.65 7.20 -5.49
CA PRO A 46 -8.47 6.93 -6.68
C PRO A 46 -7.80 7.36 -7.99
N GLY A 47 -6.88 8.34 -7.93
CA GLY A 47 -6.11 8.81 -9.08
C GLY A 47 -4.93 7.90 -9.44
N LYS A 48 -4.59 6.93 -8.58
CA LYS A 48 -3.42 6.04 -8.70
C LYS A 48 -2.12 6.84 -8.85
N GLU A 49 -2.00 7.97 -8.15
CA GLU A 49 -0.83 8.83 -8.19
C GLU A 49 0.34 8.27 -7.37
N TYR A 50 0.03 7.55 -6.30
CA TYR A 50 0.99 7.19 -5.25
C TYR A 50 1.27 5.70 -5.17
N PHE A 51 0.24 4.86 -5.30
CA PHE A 51 0.34 3.42 -5.06
C PHE A 51 0.16 2.57 -6.33
N SER A 52 0.26 3.18 -7.53
CA SER A 52 0.01 2.49 -8.80
C SER A 52 0.90 1.26 -9.02
N THR A 53 0.32 0.26 -9.67
CA THR A 53 0.94 -1.02 -10.04
C THR A 53 1.50 -1.04 -11.46
N SER A 54 1.49 0.09 -12.17
CA SER A 54 1.75 0.17 -13.63
C SER A 54 3.20 -0.02 -14.07
N THR A 55 4.17 -0.09 -13.15
CA THR A 55 5.60 -0.13 -13.48
C THR A 55 6.29 -1.30 -12.77
N SER A 56 6.24 -2.53 -13.34
CA SER A 56 7.01 -3.75 -12.96
C SER A 56 7.15 -4.15 -11.48
N SER A 57 6.59 -3.42 -10.52
CA SER A 57 6.69 -3.63 -9.09
C SER A 57 5.48 -2.97 -8.42
N SER A 58 4.59 -3.79 -7.87
CA SER A 58 3.47 -3.32 -7.06
C SER A 58 4.01 -2.66 -5.79
N LYS A 59 3.63 -1.41 -5.51
CA LYS A 59 3.95 -0.70 -4.25
C LYS A 59 3.06 -1.13 -3.07
N ILE A 60 2.34 -2.23 -3.23
CA ILE A 60 1.39 -2.77 -2.28
C ILE A 60 1.88 -4.15 -1.85
N THR A 61 2.19 -4.27 -0.56
CA THR A 61 2.54 -5.50 0.13
C THR A 61 1.41 -5.88 1.09
N SER A 62 0.85 -7.06 0.90
CA SER A 62 -0.21 -7.66 1.68
C SER A 62 0.29 -8.85 2.49
N ARG A 63 -0.57 -9.42 3.34
CA ARG A 63 -0.25 -10.67 4.05
C ARG A 63 0.03 -11.83 3.09
N ASP A 64 -0.61 -11.83 1.93
CA ASP A 64 -0.53 -12.94 0.98
C ASP A 64 0.82 -12.94 0.23
N ASP A 65 1.59 -11.85 0.32
CA ASP A 65 2.96 -11.74 -0.20
C ASP A 65 4.02 -12.35 0.74
N HIS A 66 3.62 -12.80 1.94
CA HIS A 66 4.52 -13.50 2.85
C HIS A 66 4.60 -14.99 2.53
N SER A 67 5.83 -15.51 2.46
CA SER A 67 6.09 -16.92 2.18
C SER A 67 5.78 -17.86 3.35
N SER A 68 5.58 -17.34 4.56
CA SER A 68 5.30 -18.16 5.74
C SER A 68 4.27 -17.51 6.68
N PRO A 69 3.37 -18.32 7.28
CA PRO A 69 2.39 -17.83 8.24
C PRO A 69 3.07 -17.32 9.52
N GLY A 70 2.54 -16.23 10.09
CA GLY A 70 3.04 -15.65 11.34
C GLY A 70 4.22 -14.69 11.20
N GLN A 71 4.64 -14.36 9.98
CA GLN A 71 5.67 -13.34 9.77
C GLN A 71 5.19 -11.94 10.19
N LYS A 72 6.12 -11.20 10.80
CA LYS A 72 5.94 -9.78 11.14
C LYS A 72 6.33 -8.91 9.96
N LYS A 73 5.84 -7.67 9.95
CA LYS A 73 6.29 -6.67 8.97
C LYS A 73 7.80 -6.46 9.12
N CYS A 74 8.53 -6.60 8.02
CA CYS A 74 9.95 -6.30 7.92
C CYS A 74 10.23 -5.61 6.58
N LEU A 75 11.27 -4.77 6.54
CA LEU A 75 11.57 -3.96 5.36
C LEU A 75 12.01 -4.79 4.14
N ASN A 76 12.44 -6.03 4.35
CA ASN A 76 12.95 -6.93 3.30
C ASN A 76 11.95 -7.19 2.16
N LEU A 77 10.65 -7.04 2.43
CA LEU A 77 9.59 -7.28 1.44
C LEU A 77 9.20 -6.02 0.66
N VAL A 78 9.61 -4.84 1.13
CA VAL A 78 9.37 -3.57 0.42
C VAL A 78 10.42 -3.43 -0.67
N ARG A 79 9.98 -3.52 -1.93
CA ARG A 79 10.87 -3.42 -3.09
C ARG A 79 11.21 -1.96 -3.38
N GLY A 80 12.20 -1.42 -2.66
CA GLY A 80 12.61 0.00 -2.80
C GLY A 80 14.12 0.25 -2.97
N CYS A 81 14.97 -0.79 -2.95
CA CYS A 81 16.43 -0.60 -2.81
C CYS A 81 17.26 -0.86 -4.08
N GLN A 82 16.82 -0.43 -5.27
CA GLN A 82 17.68 -0.51 -6.48
C GLN A 82 18.33 0.83 -6.88
N ASN A 83 18.00 1.95 -6.23
CA ASN A 83 18.38 3.29 -6.71
C ASN A 83 19.17 4.14 -5.69
N SER A 84 19.78 3.53 -4.67
CA SER A 84 20.66 4.27 -3.76
C SER A 84 22.01 4.49 -4.44
N ASN A 85 22.22 5.68 -5.00
CA ASN A 85 23.55 6.19 -5.41
C ASN A 85 24.38 6.59 -4.19
#